data_AF-A0AA90PT89-F1
#
_entry.id   AF-A0AA90PT89-F1
#
_cell.length_a   1.000
_cell.length_b   1.000
_cell.length_c   1.000
_cell.angle_alpha   90.00
_cell.angle_beta   90.00
_cell.angle_gamma   90.00
#
_symmetry.space_group_name_H-M   'P 1'
#
loop_
_entity.id
_entity.type
_entity.pdbx_description
1 polymer ?
#
loop_
_entity_poly.entity_id
_entity_poly.type
_entity_poly.pdbx_seq_one_letter_code
_entity_poly.pdbx_strand_id
1 'polypeptide(L)' 'MSKSARYEWHDQQASLNERMKGFLENPNMEQLEAVVAEMHAYAAAARSGNIEIPARWVSFH' A
#
# COMPACT_ATOMS: atom_id res chain seq x y z
N MET A 1 9.48 -14.63 -3.63
CA MET A 1 8.30 -14.06 -4.30
C MET A 1 7.99 -14.66 -5.65
N SER A 2 6.75 -15.14 -5.80
CA SER A 2 6.19 -15.63 -7.07
C SER A 2 5.88 -14.46 -8.03
N LYS A 3 5.53 -14.76 -9.29
CA LYS A 3 5.11 -13.73 -10.25
C LYS A 3 3.77 -13.09 -9.84
N SER A 4 2.80 -13.87 -9.38
CA SER A 4 1.49 -13.38 -8.96
C SER A 4 1.57 -12.47 -7.73
N ALA A 5 2.32 -12.90 -6.70
CA ALA A 5 2.53 -12.11 -5.48
C ALA A 5 3.20 -10.75 -5.76
N ARG A 6 4.06 -10.68 -6.79
CA ARG A 6 4.65 -9.41 -7.25
C ARG A 6 3.61 -8.44 -7.79
N TYR A 7 2.68 -8.93 -8.60
CA TYR A 7 1.63 -8.08 -9.17
C TYR A 7 0.65 -7.63 -8.09
N GLU A 8 0.23 -8.53 -7.21
CA GLU A 8 -0.67 -8.18 -6.10
C GLU A 8 -0.06 -7.12 -5.17
N TRP A 9 1.22 -7.27 -4.80
CA TRP A 9 1.92 -6.24 -4.02
C TRP A 9 2.03 -4.91 -4.80
N HIS A 10 2.35 -4.97 -6.09
CA HIS A 10 2.46 -3.78 -6.94
C HIS A 10 1.13 -3.02 -7.04
N ASP A 11 0.02 -3.72 -7.24
CA ASP A 11 -1.30 -3.11 -7.37
C ASP A 11 -1.75 -2.46 -6.07
N GLN A 12 -1.47 -3.10 -4.92
CA GLN A 12 -1.72 -2.51 -3.61
C GLN A 12 -0.87 -1.26 -3.35
N GLN A 13 0.39 -1.26 -3.79
CA GLN A 13 1.23 -0.06 -3.73
C GLN A 13 0.73 1.06 -4.66
N ALA A 14 0.25 0.71 -5.85
CA ALA A 14 -0.32 1.68 -6.78
C ALA A 14 -1.58 2.35 -6.19
N SER A 15 -2.49 1.56 -5.60
CA SER A 15 -3.69 2.05 -4.91
C SER A 15 -3.33 3.02 -3.78
N LEU A 16 -2.39 2.63 -2.91
CA LEU A 16 -1.93 3.49 -1.81
C LEU A 16 -1.30 4.79 -2.30
N ASN A 17 -0.46 4.72 -3.36
CA ASN A 17 0.16 5.91 -3.94
C ASN A 17 -0.87 6.85 -4.58
N GLU A 18 -1.91 6.32 -5.20
CA GLU A 18 -3.00 7.12 -5.76
C GLU A 18 -3.76 7.88 -4.67
N ARG A 19 -4.08 7.20 -3.55
CA ARG A 19 -4.70 7.84 -2.37
C ARG A 19 -3.82 8.94 -1.79
N MET A 20 -2.54 8.64 -1.61
CA MET A 20 -1.56 9.62 -1.11
C MET A 20 -1.46 10.84 -2.02
N LYS A 21 -1.45 10.64 -3.34
CA LYS A 21 -1.45 11.73 -4.31
C LYS A 21 -2.71 12.59 -4.18
N GLY A 22 -3.89 11.98 -4.10
CA GLY A 22 -5.15 12.69 -3.90
C GLY A 22 -5.16 13.54 -2.62
N PHE A 23 -4.62 13.00 -1.52
CA PHE A 23 -4.45 13.76 -0.28
C PHE A 23 -3.47 14.93 -0.42
N LEU A 24 -2.34 14.75 -1.11
CA LEU A 24 -1.37 15.84 -1.34
C LEU A 24 -1.93 16.95 -2.22
N GLU A 25 -2.78 16.61 -3.21
CA GLU A 25 -3.44 17.58 -4.08
C GLU A 25 -4.57 18.33 -3.36
N ASN A 26 -5.28 17.68 -2.44
CA ASN A 26 -6.38 18.28 -1.67
C ASN A 26 -6.36 17.78 -0.21
N PRO A 27 -5.55 18.39 0.65
CA PRO A 27 -5.39 17.93 2.02
C PRO A 27 -6.61 18.29 2.85
N ASN A 28 -7.48 17.30 3.07
CA ASN A 28 -8.64 17.40 3.96
C ASN A 28 -8.85 16.10 4.73
N MET A 29 -9.79 16.11 5.69
CA MET A 29 -10.03 14.98 6.59
C MET A 29 -10.49 13.73 5.82
N GLU A 30 -11.37 13.88 4.84
CA GLU A 30 -11.88 12.75 4.03
C GLU A 30 -10.74 12.06 3.27
N GLN A 31 -9.85 12.84 2.66
CA GLN A 31 -8.69 12.31 1.95
C GLN A 31 -7.68 11.65 2.90
N LEU A 32 -7.48 12.22 4.10
CA LEU A 32 -6.64 11.61 5.13
C LEU A 32 -7.22 10.26 5.58
N GLU A 33 -8.52 10.20 5.86
CA GLU A 33 -9.22 8.97 6.26
C GLU A 33 -9.13 7.91 5.16
N ALA A 34 -9.28 8.30 3.88
CA ALA A 34 -9.12 7.39 2.75
C ALA A 34 -7.71 6.80 2.65
N VAL A 35 -6.67 7.62 2.84
CA VAL A 35 -5.28 7.16 2.90
C VAL A 35 -5.08 6.18 4.05
N VAL A 36 -5.54 6.53 5.25
CA VAL A 36 -5.39 5.69 6.45
C VAL A 36 -6.10 4.35 6.26
N ALA A 37 -7.32 4.35 5.72
CA ALA A 37 -8.04 3.12 5.41
C ALA A 37 -7.27 2.22 4.43
N GLU A 38 -6.66 2.80 3.40
CA GLU A 38 -5.83 2.06 2.43
C GLU A 38 -4.55 1.50 3.09
N MET A 39 -3.91 2.27 3.97
CA MET A 39 -2.75 1.79 4.75
C MET A 39 -3.13 0.60 5.66
N HIS A 40 -4.32 0.63 6.28
CA HIS A 40 -4.83 -0.49 7.07
C HIS A 40 -5.08 -1.73 6.21
N ALA A 41 -5.68 -1.56 5.02
CA ALA A 41 -5.89 -2.67 4.07
C ALA A 41 -4.57 -3.29 3.61
N TYR A 42 -3.59 -2.46 3.28
CA TYR A 42 -2.23 -2.90 2.94
C TYR A 42 -1.59 -3.72 4.07
N ALA A 43 -1.63 -3.21 5.31
CA ALA A 43 -1.08 -3.89 6.47
C ALA A 43 -1.79 -5.22 6.76
N ALA A 44 -3.11 -5.28 6.60
CA ALA A 44 -3.89 -6.49 6.77
C ALA A 44 -3.51 -7.56 5.73
N ALA A 45 -3.38 -7.16 4.46
CA ALA A 45 -2.97 -8.05 3.37
C ALA A 45 -1.54 -8.59 3.57
N ALA A 46 -0.62 -7.74 4.06
CA ALA A 46 0.75 -8.17 4.37
C ALA A 46 0.77 -9.17 5.54
N ARG A 47 -0.03 -8.91 6.59
CA ARG A 47 -0.11 -9.78 7.78
C ARG A 47 -0.75 -11.14 7.47
N SER A 48 -1.73 -11.18 6.57
CA SER A 48 -2.37 -12.45 6.18
C SER A 48 -1.51 -13.27 5.20
N GLY A 49 -0.42 -12.71 4.67
CA GLY A 49 0.38 -13.33 3.62
C GLY A 49 -0.27 -13.29 2.23
N ASN A 50 -1.35 -12.52 2.07
CA ASN A 50 -2.00 -12.30 0.77
C ASN A 50 -1.15 -11.46 -0.18
N ILE A 51 -0.26 -10.63 0.36
CA ILE A 51 0.79 -9.96 -0.43
C ILE A 51 2.15 -10.29 0.16
N GLU A 52 3.13 -10.48 -0.71
CA GLU A 52 4.53 -10.68 -0.31
C GLU A 52 5.29 -9.37 -0.56
N ILE A 53 5.75 -8.72 0.51
CA ILE A 53 6.54 -7.48 0.39
C ILE A 53 7.99 -7.87 0.03
N PRO A 54 8.58 -7.30 -1.04
CA PRO A 54 9.97 -7.60 -1.40
C PRO A 54 10.93 -7.24 -0.26
N ALA A 55 11.86 -8.15 0.06
CA ALA A 55 12.86 -7.94 1.12
C ALA A 55 13.64 -6.62 0.96
N ARG A 56 13.99 -6.25 -0.28
CA ARG A 56 14.67 -4.97 -0.62
C ARG A 56 13.91 -3.71 -0.17
N TRP A 57 12.60 -3.83 0.05
CA TRP A 57 11.72 -2.71 0.39
C TRP A 57 11.61 -2.50 1.91
N VAL A 58 11.90 -3.55 2.69
CA VAL A 58 11.87 -3.53 4.16
C VAL A 58 13.27 -3.60 4.78
N SER A 59 14.29 -3.86 3.96
CA SER A 59 15.70 -3.82 4.38
C SER A 59 16.18 -2.37 4.42
N PHE A 60 16.37 -1.84 5.61
CA PHE A 60 17.11 -0.60 5.82
C PHE A 60 18.60 -0.97 5.94
N HIS A 61 19.40 -0.63 4.93
CA HIS A 61 20.87 -0.69 4.98
C HIS A 61 21.42 0.70 5.30
#